data_AF-A0A518N472-F1
#
_entry.id   AF-A0A518N472-F1
#
_cell.length_a   1.000
_cell.length_b   1.000
_cell.length_c   1.000
_cell.angle_alpha   90.00
_cell.angle_beta   90.00
_cell.angle_gamma   90.00
#
_symmetry.space_group_name_H-M   'P 1'
#
loop_
_entity.id
_entity.type
_entity.pdbx_description
1 polymer ?
#
loop_
_entity_poly.entity_id
_entity_poly.type
_entity_poly.pdbx_seq_one_letter_code
_entity_poly.pdbx_strand_id
1 'polypeptide(L)'
;MPAPETEAGVRRDGEALRFDGALVRDAVPTLWRAARPQAAGVRRIDITAVTGIDSAGLALLSALAATAGPGAEITGAPPGLAELSAAYRLDGALGFSH
;
A
#
# COMPACT_ATOMS: atom_id res chain seq x y z
N MET A 1 -14.83 25.58 -1.70
CA MET A 1 -14.69 24.23 -2.29
C MET A 1 -13.37 23.68 -1.79
N PRO A 2 -13.31 22.57 -1.04
CA PRO A 2 -12.03 21.92 -0.82
C PRO A 2 -11.53 21.37 -2.17
N ALA A 3 -10.23 21.54 -2.44
CA ALA A 3 -9.55 20.99 -3.61
C ALA A 3 -9.68 19.46 -3.62
N PRO A 4 -9.52 18.76 -4.77
CA PRO A 4 -9.39 17.32 -4.75
C PRO A 4 -8.11 16.97 -3.98
N GLU A 5 -8.27 16.67 -2.70
CA GLU A 5 -7.26 16.03 -1.86
C GLU A 5 -7.04 14.64 -2.44
N THR A 6 -6.21 14.58 -3.49
CA THR A 6 -5.78 13.41 -4.26
C THR A 6 -6.47 12.12 -3.84
N GLU A 7 -7.64 11.84 -4.42
CA GLU A 7 -8.43 10.65 -4.12
C GLU A 7 -7.52 9.42 -4.21
N ALA A 8 -7.37 8.71 -3.09
CA ALA A 8 -6.51 7.55 -3.08
C ALA A 8 -7.14 6.43 -3.93
N GLY A 9 -6.40 5.97 -4.93
CA GLY A 9 -6.83 4.96 -5.87
C GLY A 9 -6.10 3.63 -5.67
N VAL A 10 -6.74 2.55 -6.13
CA VAL A 10 -6.10 1.26 -6.30
C VAL A 10 -6.54 0.61 -7.60
N ARG A 11 -5.58 0.10 -8.37
CA ARG A 11 -5.82 -0.63 -9.61
C ARG A 11 -4.89 -1.82 -9.73
N ARG A 12 -5.41 -2.95 -10.20
CA ARG A 12 -4.58 -4.10 -10.57
C ARG A 12 -4.03 -3.93 -11.99
N ASP A 13 -2.72 -4.06 -12.12
CA ASP A 13 -1.99 -4.11 -13.37
C ASP A 13 -1.31 -5.48 -13.50
N GLY A 14 -2.00 -6.43 -14.13
CA GLY A 14 -1.53 -7.81 -14.27
C GLY A 14 -1.29 -8.49 -12.92
N GLU A 15 -0.01 -8.69 -12.58
CA GLU A 15 0.45 -9.30 -11.33
C GLU A 15 0.83 -8.26 -10.26
N ALA A 16 0.65 -6.97 -10.53
CA ALA A 16 0.92 -5.89 -9.60
C ALA A 16 -0.36 -5.18 -9.13
N LEU A 17 -0.42 -4.78 -7.86
CA LEU A 17 -1.45 -3.88 -7.34
C LEU A 17 -0.86 -2.48 -7.20
N ARG A 18 -1.32 -1.52 -8.00
CA ARG A 18 -0.86 -0.13 -7.96
C ARG A 18 -1.75 0.72 -7.06
N PHE A 19 -1.13 1.45 -6.15
CA PHE A 19 -1.75 2.44 -5.30
C PHE A 19 -1.32 3.85 -5.70
N ASP A 20 -2.25 4.79 -5.65
CA ASP A 20 -2.01 6.20 -5.91
C ASP A 20 -2.68 7.08 -4.83
N GLY A 21 -2.13 8.28 -4.62
CA GLY A 21 -2.64 9.24 -3.64
C GLY A 21 -2.24 8.95 -2.19
N ALA A 22 -3.01 9.44 -1.22
CA ALA A 22 -2.67 9.35 0.21
C ALA A 22 -3.21 8.07 0.85
N LEU A 23 -2.31 7.18 1.30
CA LEU A 23 -2.65 5.98 2.08
C LEU A 23 -2.81 6.34 3.56
N VAL A 24 -3.87 7.08 3.87
CA VAL A 24 -4.20 7.52 5.23
C VAL A 24 -5.46 6.84 5.75
N ARG A 25 -5.65 6.85 7.07
CA ARG A 25 -6.77 6.21 7.78
C ARG A 25 -8.16 6.44 7.15
N ASP A 26 -8.41 7.63 6.61
CA ASP A 26 -9.70 7.98 6.00
C ASP A 26 -9.94 7.23 4.67
N ALA A 27 -8.89 7.03 3.87
CA ALA A 27 -8.94 6.33 2.59
C ALA A 27 -8.94 4.80 2.73
N VAL A 28 -8.37 4.27 3.83
CA VAL A 28 -8.19 2.82 4.05
C VAL A 28 -9.47 1.98 3.85
N PRO A 29 -10.65 2.34 4.40
CA PRO A 29 -11.87 1.54 4.22
C PRO A 29 -12.30 1.41 2.77
N THR A 30 -12.13 2.47 1.97
CA THR A 30 -12.47 2.49 0.54
C THR A 30 -11.47 1.67 -0.25
N LEU A 31 -10.18 1.91 -0.02
CA LEU A 31 -9.09 1.18 -0.67
C LEU A 31 -9.12 -0.32 -0.38
N TRP A 32 -9.39 -0.72 0.87
CA TRP A 32 -9.48 -2.12 1.26
C TRP A 32 -10.55 -2.87 0.47
N ARG A 33 -11.75 -2.29 0.35
CA ARG A 33 -12.87 -2.91 -0.40
C ARG A 33 -12.52 -3.09 -1.87
N ALA A 34 -11.81 -2.14 -2.48
CA ALA A 34 -11.37 -2.22 -3.86
C ALA A 34 -10.17 -3.17 -4.06
N ALA A 35 -9.19 -3.15 -3.16
CA ALA A 35 -7.93 -3.89 -3.27
C ALA A 35 -8.09 -5.38 -2.92
N ARG A 36 -8.83 -5.70 -1.85
CA ARG A 36 -8.96 -7.08 -1.32
C ARG A 36 -9.34 -8.14 -2.36
N PRO A 37 -10.36 -7.95 -3.22
CA PRO A 37 -10.69 -8.95 -4.25
C PRO A 37 -9.62 -9.06 -5.34
N GLN A 38 -8.85 -8.00 -5.56
CA GLN A 38 -7.82 -7.94 -6.58
C GLN A 38 -6.46 -8.45 -6.09
N ALA A 39 -6.22 -8.46 -4.77
CA ALA A 39 -4.95 -8.82 -4.13
C ALA A 39 -4.63 -10.31 -4.15
N ALA A 40 -5.62 -11.19 -4.36
CA ALA A 40 -5.34 -12.60 -4.49
C ALA A 40 -4.51 -12.88 -5.76
N GLY A 41 -3.34 -13.50 -5.58
CA GLY A 41 -2.44 -13.89 -6.65
C GLY A 41 -1.62 -12.75 -7.26
N VAL A 42 -1.57 -11.56 -6.64
CA VAL A 42 -0.57 -10.56 -7.04
C VAL A 42 0.80 -10.92 -6.47
N ARG A 43 1.85 -10.55 -7.20
CA ARG A 43 3.24 -10.77 -6.78
C ARG A 43 3.92 -9.46 -6.37
N ARG A 44 3.33 -8.32 -6.74
CA ARG A 44 3.88 -6.99 -6.43
C ARG A 44 2.80 -6.03 -5.94
N ILE A 45 3.14 -5.20 -4.98
CA ILE A 45 2.34 -4.06 -4.52
C ILE A 45 3.16 -2.80 -4.80
N ASP A 46 2.72 -2.01 -5.76
CA ASP A 46 3.37 -0.79 -6.19
C ASP A 46 2.72 0.40 -5.46
N ILE A 47 3.53 1.09 -4.66
CA ILE A 47 3.18 2.29 -3.91
C ILE A 47 4.01 3.49 -4.36
N THR A 48 4.52 3.47 -5.60
CA THR A 48 5.39 4.53 -6.13
C THR A 48 4.64 5.83 -6.37
N ALA A 49 3.35 5.76 -6.69
CA ALA A 49 2.48 6.91 -6.88
C ALA A 49 1.76 7.37 -5.59
N VAL A 50 2.13 6.80 -4.44
CA VAL A 50 1.58 7.16 -3.14
C VAL A 50 2.26 8.45 -2.65
N THR A 51 1.44 9.43 -2.26
CA THR A 51 1.92 10.77 -1.86
C THR A 51 2.12 10.90 -0.35
N GLY A 52 1.68 9.92 0.44
CA GLY A 52 1.88 9.87 1.88
C GLY A 52 1.26 8.62 2.50
N ILE A 53 1.83 8.15 3.60
CA ILE A 53 1.37 6.95 4.31
C ILE A 53 1.38 7.17 5.83
N ASP A 54 0.34 6.68 6.51
CA ASP A 54 0.27 6.62 7.97
C ASP A 54 0.28 5.17 8.50
N SER A 55 0.15 4.99 9.81
CA SER A 55 0.08 3.66 10.43
C SER A 55 -1.08 2.80 9.91
N ALA A 56 -2.21 3.40 9.51
CA ALA A 56 -3.36 2.67 8.99
C ALA A 56 -3.13 2.23 7.54
N GLY A 57 -2.51 3.07 6.72
CA GLY A 57 -2.04 2.72 5.37
C GLY A 57 -1.01 1.58 5.41
N LEU A 58 -0.08 1.63 6.35
CA LEU A 58 0.90 0.55 6.56
C LEU A 58 0.23 -0.78 6.94
N ALA A 59 -0.74 -0.75 7.85
CA ALA A 59 -1.50 -1.93 8.24
C ALA A 59 -2.30 -2.51 7.05
N LEU A 60 -2.87 -1.64 6.20
CA LEU A 60 -3.54 -2.04 4.97
C LEU A 60 -2.59 -2.78 4.02
N LEU A 61 -1.40 -2.22 3.75
CA LEU A 61 -0.40 -2.85 2.89
C LEU A 61 0.04 -4.21 3.43
N SER A 62 0.26 -4.32 4.74
CA SER A 62 0.62 -5.58 5.39
C SER A 62 -0.46 -6.65 5.23
N ALA A 63 -1.73 -6.30 5.45
CA ALA A 63 -2.84 -7.22 5.27
C ALA A 63 -3.01 -7.68 3.80
N LEU A 64 -2.75 -6.78 2.84
CA LEU A 64 -2.78 -7.10 1.42
C LEU A 64 -1.61 -7.97 0.99
N ALA A 65 -0.40 -7.72 1.49
CA ALA A 65 0.76 -8.57 1.26
C ALA A 65 0.53 -9.99 1.79
N ALA A 66 -0.06 -10.11 2.99
CA ALA A 66 -0.48 -11.39 3.55
C ALA A 66 -1.55 -12.09 2.69
N THR A 67 -2.45 -11.34 2.07
CA THR A 67 -3.48 -11.87 1.16
C THR A 67 -2.91 -12.30 -0.19
N ALA A 68 -1.92 -11.57 -0.70
CA ALA A 68 -1.22 -11.87 -1.95
C ALA A 68 -0.41 -13.17 -1.86
N GLY A 69 0.19 -13.42 -0.69
CA GLY A 69 0.90 -14.64 -0.36
C GLY A 69 2.38 -14.41 -0.07
N PRO A 70 3.10 -15.47 0.37
CA PRO A 70 4.53 -15.38 0.64
C PRO A 70 5.31 -15.01 -0.63
N GLY A 71 6.13 -13.97 -0.54
CA GLY A 71 6.92 -13.45 -1.66
C GLY A 71 6.27 -12.31 -2.44
N ALA A 72 5.16 -11.74 -1.97
CA ALA A 72 4.68 -10.47 -2.48
C ALA A 72 5.69 -9.36 -2.17
N GLU A 73 6.20 -8.69 -3.20
CA GLU A 73 7.15 -7.59 -3.08
C GLU A 73 6.40 -6.26 -2.99
N ILE A 74 6.80 -5.39 -2.07
CA ILE A 74 6.29 -4.01 -2.03
C ILE A 74 7.34 -3.09 -2.67
N THR A 75 6.96 -2.34 -3.69
CA THR A 75 7.83 -1.43 -4.45
C THR A 75 7.40 0.02 -4.25
N GLY A 76 8.34 0.87 -3.84
CA GLY A 76 8.14 2.31 -3.67
C GLY A 76 8.49 2.80 -2.26
N ALA A 77 8.77 4.09 -2.16
CA ALA A 77 9.20 4.74 -0.93
C ALA A 77 8.45 6.06 -0.69
N PRO A 78 7.12 6.02 -0.42
CA PRO A 78 6.37 7.22 -0.10
C PRO A 78 6.86 7.88 1.19
N PRO A 79 6.68 9.20 1.33
CA PRO A 79 7.04 9.92 2.54
C PRO A 79 6.26 9.37 3.75
N GLY A 80 6.96 9.18 4.87
CA GLY A 80 6.43 8.54 6.08
C GLY A 80 6.68 7.03 6.16
N LEU A 81 6.94 6.35 5.03
CA LEU A 81 7.18 4.90 5.05
C LEU A 81 8.46 4.53 5.80
N ALA A 82 9.56 5.24 5.56
CA ALA A 82 10.84 4.92 6.20
C ALA A 82 10.78 5.03 7.73
N GLU A 83 10.15 6.09 8.24
CA GLU A 83 9.95 6.29 9.69
C GLU A 83 9.04 5.21 10.29
N LEU A 84 7.93 4.89 9.63
CA LEU A 84 7.03 3.83 10.06
C LEU A 84 7.69 2.46 10.01
N SER A 85 8.37 2.11 8.92
CA SER A 85 9.08 0.84 8.79
C SER A 85 10.17 0.68 9.84
N ALA A 86 10.88 1.76 10.19
CA ALA A 86 11.85 1.76 11.28
C ALA A 86 11.17 1.60 12.65
N ALA A 87 10.08 2.33 12.91
CA ALA A 87 9.33 2.26 14.17
C ALA A 87 8.73 0.88 14.43
N TYR A 88 8.20 0.24 13.39
CA TYR A 88 7.58 -1.09 13.47
C TYR A 88 8.53 -2.25 13.14
N ARG A 89 9.81 -1.98 12.84
CA ARG A 89 10.83 -2.97 12.44
C ARG A 89 10.36 -3.92 11.33
N LEU A 90 9.67 -3.38 10.33
CA LEU A 90 9.00 -4.16 9.28
C LEU A 90 9.91 -4.60 8.13
N ASP A 91 11.19 -4.21 8.17
CA ASP A 91 12.20 -4.41 7.11
C ASP A 91 12.29 -5.88 6.63
N GLY A 92 12.23 -6.84 7.54
CA GLY A 92 12.36 -8.27 7.20
C GLY A 92 11.05 -9.01 6.87
N ALA A 93 9.89 -8.43 7.16
CA ALA A 93 8.60 -9.16 7.11
C ALA A 93 7.80 -8.89 5.82
N LEU A 94 7.96 -7.72 5.21
CA LEU A 94 7.14 -7.27 4.09
C LEU A 94 7.85 -7.30 2.73
N GLY A 95 9.15 -7.63 2.68
CA GLY A 95 9.89 -7.75 1.42
C GLY A 95 9.90 -6.45 0.60
N PHE A 96 10.21 -5.32 1.25
CA PHE A 96 10.36 -4.05 0.54
C PHE A 96 11.55 -4.12 -0.41
N SER A 97 11.33 -3.84 -1.69
CA SER A 97 12.40 -3.65 -2.67
C SER A 97 12.52 -2.16 -3.00
N HIS A 98 13.72 -1.61 -2.78
CA HIS A 98 14.09 -0.22 -3.06
C HIS A 98 14.36 0.01 -4.55
#